data_AF-A0A9P5MEL7-F1
#
_entry.id   AF-A0A9P5MEL7-F1
#
_cell.length_a   1.000
_cell.length_b   1.000
_cell.length_c   1.000
_cell.angle_alpha   90.00
_cell.angle_beta   90.00
_cell.angle_gamma   90.00
#
_symmetry.space_group_name_H-M   'P 1'
#
loop_
_entity.id
_entity.type
_entity.pdbx_description
1 polymer ?
#
loop_
_entity_poly.entity_id
_entity_poly.type
_entity_poly.pdbx_seq_one_letter_code
_entity_poly.pdbx_strand_id
1 'polypeptide(L)'
;MSRATAFQQVPEDVGMTSHWAQRDAAAAICYAAERWENAPLTVLGHSLGGLMIPLLNESKHLITRCLNVCGGNLHVGNYTNPLERCHGIRTRVKAHIEEDRIFYGSRMELGDDYPYGPGKEWLEWFMSPRCAQYTPEAAKMTREFDKPYLYIGFEDDDIAGRRFLIQHAALFSNQDGRKASLWINPAAHQPHWPSCGHVKSFVASKTPKASISSPSPTRALPSRADTIWTVYRDYILDGMVDKSVGTYRVWRPEDEFDPVETAEWVYSLEEGEPLRKRRLGGARQTRIYSDMPASAVAKL
;
A
#
# COMPACT_ATOMS: atom_id res chain seq x y z
N MET A 1 8.04 -25.56 -20.55
CA MET A 1 8.13 -25.48 -19.08
C MET A 1 6.89 -24.76 -18.59
N SER A 2 6.19 -25.26 -17.55
CA SER A 2 5.00 -24.57 -17.02
C SER A 2 5.39 -23.38 -16.12
N ARG A 3 4.51 -22.39 -15.93
CA ARG A 3 4.74 -21.27 -15.00
C ARG A 3 5.03 -21.77 -13.57
N ALA A 4 4.31 -22.81 -13.13
CA ALA A 4 4.53 -23.44 -11.82
C ALA A 4 5.93 -24.05 -11.72
N THR A 5 6.39 -24.76 -12.76
CA THR A 5 7.75 -25.33 -12.81
C THR A 5 8.83 -24.25 -12.76
N ALA A 6 8.61 -23.11 -13.43
CA ALA A 6 9.54 -21.99 -13.38
C ALA A 6 9.61 -21.37 -11.98
N PHE A 7 8.48 -21.21 -11.28
CA PHE A 7 8.46 -20.69 -9.90
C PHE A 7 9.15 -21.61 -8.90
N GLN A 8 9.05 -22.92 -9.06
CA GLN A 8 9.72 -23.89 -8.20
C GLN A 8 11.26 -23.88 -8.36
N GLN A 9 11.77 -23.30 -9.45
CA GLN A 9 13.22 -23.17 -9.68
C GLN A 9 13.82 -21.89 -9.10
N VAL A 10 12.99 -20.94 -8.64
CA VAL A 10 13.48 -19.70 -8.05
C VAL A 10 14.07 -20.00 -6.67
N PRO A 11 15.30 -19.53 -6.36
CA PRO A 11 15.91 -19.71 -5.05
C PRO A 11 15.02 -19.18 -3.91
N GLU A 12 15.00 -19.89 -2.79
CA GLU A 12 14.10 -19.57 -1.67
C GLU A 12 14.44 -18.26 -0.96
N ASP A 13 15.68 -17.80 -1.08
CA ASP A 13 16.19 -16.55 -0.51
C ASP A 13 15.81 -15.31 -1.34
N VAL A 14 15.20 -15.50 -2.51
CA VAL A 14 14.56 -14.43 -3.25
C VAL A 14 13.35 -13.92 -2.46
N GLY A 15 13.39 -12.67 -2.02
CA GLY A 15 12.32 -12.02 -1.27
C GLY A 15 11.83 -10.74 -1.93
N MET A 16 10.64 -10.30 -1.53
CA MET A 16 10.12 -8.98 -1.91
C MET A 16 11.01 -7.86 -1.39
N THR A 17 11.46 -7.90 -0.13
CA THR A 17 12.36 -6.85 0.39
C THR A 17 13.75 -6.95 -0.26
N SER A 18 14.40 -8.11 -0.11
CA SER A 18 15.82 -8.25 -0.46
C SER A 18 16.11 -8.20 -1.96
N HIS A 19 15.16 -8.62 -2.80
CA HIS A 19 15.34 -8.65 -4.25
C HIS A 19 14.46 -7.59 -4.93
N TRP A 20 13.14 -7.64 -4.78
CA TRP A 20 12.29 -6.71 -5.54
C TRP A 20 12.50 -5.24 -5.15
N ALA A 21 12.54 -4.92 -3.84
CA ALA A 21 12.81 -3.54 -3.40
C ALA A 21 14.30 -3.18 -3.51
N GLN A 22 15.17 -4.00 -2.94
CA GLN A 22 16.57 -3.61 -2.76
C GLN A 22 17.46 -3.90 -3.98
N ARG A 23 17.06 -4.75 -4.92
CA ARG A 23 17.86 -5.03 -6.13
C ARG A 23 17.14 -4.56 -7.39
N ASP A 24 15.93 -5.03 -7.64
CA ASP A 24 15.25 -4.80 -8.91
C ASP A 24 14.78 -3.34 -9.05
N ALA A 25 14.07 -2.83 -8.04
CA ALA A 25 13.68 -1.42 -8.02
C ALA A 25 14.90 -0.50 -7.91
N ALA A 26 15.92 -0.87 -7.12
CA ALA A 26 17.17 -0.12 -7.04
C ALA A 26 17.89 -0.02 -8.40
N ALA A 27 17.95 -1.12 -9.17
CA ALA A 27 18.54 -1.13 -10.50
C ALA A 27 17.76 -0.23 -11.47
N ALA A 28 16.42 -0.24 -11.41
CA ALA A 28 15.59 0.65 -12.21
C ALA A 28 15.83 2.14 -11.86
N ILE A 29 16.00 2.45 -10.58
CA ILE A 29 16.32 3.81 -10.11
C ILE A 29 17.70 4.25 -10.59
N CYS A 30 18.73 3.40 -10.42
CA CYS A 30 20.08 3.70 -10.90
C CYS A 30 20.10 3.92 -12.42
N TYR A 31 19.46 3.04 -13.18
CA TYR A 31 19.34 3.20 -14.64
C TYR A 31 18.66 4.52 -15.04
N ALA A 32 17.57 4.89 -14.35
CA ALA A 32 16.89 6.15 -14.64
C ALA A 32 17.77 7.36 -14.29
N ALA A 33 18.44 7.34 -13.14
CA ALA A 33 19.34 8.41 -12.73
C ALA A 33 20.51 8.59 -13.71
N GLU A 34 21.13 7.50 -14.16
CA GLU A 34 22.21 7.52 -15.16
C GLU A 34 21.73 8.02 -16.52
N ARG A 35 20.54 7.60 -16.95
CA ARG A 35 20.01 7.94 -18.28
C ARG A 35 19.58 9.41 -18.38
N TRP A 36 19.19 10.01 -17.26
CA TRP A 36 18.66 11.37 -17.14
C TRP A 36 19.28 12.12 -15.95
N GLU A 37 20.61 12.29 -15.97
CA GLU A 37 21.46 12.79 -14.86
C GLU A 37 20.97 14.08 -14.16
N ASN A 38 20.24 14.95 -14.85
CA ASN A 38 19.76 16.23 -14.31
C ASN A 38 18.24 16.29 -14.10
N ALA A 39 17.52 15.20 -14.34
CA ALA A 39 16.08 15.16 -14.14
C ALA A 39 15.74 14.80 -12.68
N PRO A 40 14.81 15.49 -12.02
CA PRO A 40 14.32 15.06 -10.72
C PRO A 40 13.65 13.68 -10.84
N LEU A 41 14.08 12.73 -10.00
CA LEU A 41 13.55 11.38 -10.02
C LEU A 41 12.44 11.21 -8.98
N THR A 42 11.22 10.94 -9.46
CA THR A 42 10.08 10.56 -8.62
C THR A 42 9.88 9.04 -8.67
N VAL A 43 9.91 8.38 -7.52
CA VAL A 43 9.53 6.96 -7.42
C VAL A 43 8.04 6.86 -7.09
N LEU A 44 7.27 6.26 -8.01
CA LEU A 44 5.86 5.96 -7.81
C LEU A 44 5.70 4.48 -7.48
N GLY A 45 5.11 4.20 -6.32
CA GLY A 45 4.70 2.85 -5.92
C GLY A 45 3.19 2.79 -5.77
N HIS A 46 2.56 1.79 -6.39
CA HIS A 46 1.13 1.50 -6.23
C HIS A 46 0.94 0.22 -5.43
N SER A 47 -0.05 0.21 -4.51
CA SER A 47 -0.36 -0.95 -3.68
C SER A 47 0.91 -1.51 -3.02
N LEU A 48 1.23 -2.79 -3.24
CA LEU A 48 2.47 -3.44 -2.79
C LEU A 48 3.73 -2.58 -3.03
N GLY A 49 3.86 -1.98 -4.23
CA GLY A 49 5.01 -1.15 -4.57
C GLY A 49 5.13 0.12 -3.70
N GLY A 50 4.00 0.66 -3.22
CA GLY A 50 3.97 1.82 -2.32
C GLY A 50 4.46 1.50 -0.90
N LEU A 51 4.17 0.29 -0.41
CA LEU A 51 4.67 -0.21 0.88
C LEU A 51 6.18 -0.41 0.88
N MET A 52 6.75 -0.74 -0.28
CA MET A 52 8.15 -1.10 -0.44
C MET A 52 9.08 0.11 -0.63
N ILE A 53 8.55 1.30 -0.95
CA ILE A 53 9.33 2.54 -1.09
C ILE A 53 10.31 2.78 0.08
N PRO A 54 9.88 2.72 1.37
CA PRO A 54 10.82 2.93 2.48
C PRO A 54 11.88 1.83 2.63
N LEU A 55 11.72 0.70 1.92
CA LEU A 55 12.65 -0.43 1.93
C LEU A 55 13.69 -0.37 0.82
N LEU A 56 13.67 0.69 -0.01
CA LEU A 56 14.73 0.97 -0.98
C LEU A 56 16.07 1.18 -0.27
N ASN A 57 17.12 0.58 -0.81
CA ASN A 57 18.46 0.58 -0.23
C ASN A 57 19.28 1.82 -0.65
N GLU A 58 20.57 1.63 -0.92
CA GLU A 58 21.54 2.66 -1.32
C GLU A 58 21.04 3.55 -2.45
N SER A 59 20.26 3.05 -3.41
CA SER A 59 19.68 3.84 -4.52
C SER A 59 18.78 5.00 -4.06
N LYS A 60 18.33 5.02 -2.79
CA LYS A 60 17.44 6.06 -2.26
C LYS A 60 17.99 7.47 -2.41
N HIS A 61 19.32 7.66 -2.35
CA HIS A 61 19.91 9.00 -2.42
C HIS A 61 19.62 9.70 -3.77
N LEU A 62 19.44 8.93 -4.84
CA LEU A 62 19.12 9.40 -6.20
C LEU A 62 17.68 9.91 -6.33
N ILE A 63 16.81 9.59 -5.36
CA ILE A 63 15.39 9.93 -5.42
C ILE A 63 15.17 11.36 -4.92
N THR A 64 14.40 12.13 -5.69
CA THR A 64 13.95 13.47 -5.30
C THR A 64 12.71 13.43 -4.41
N ARG A 65 11.73 12.58 -4.74
CA ARG A 65 10.47 12.43 -4.01
C ARG A 65 9.78 11.09 -4.30
N CYS A 66 8.79 10.74 -3.50
CA CYS A 66 8.07 9.48 -3.61
C CYS A 66 6.55 9.70 -3.61
N LEU A 67 5.87 9.00 -4.53
CA LEU A 67 4.42 8.94 -4.60
C LEU A 67 3.96 7.53 -4.29
N ASN A 68 3.25 7.36 -3.18
CA ASN A 68 2.57 6.12 -2.84
C ASN A 68 1.09 6.25 -3.19
N VAL A 69 0.57 5.37 -4.04
CA VAL A 69 -0.86 5.30 -4.36
C VAL A 69 -1.44 4.00 -3.79
N CYS A 70 -2.37 4.11 -2.84
CA CYS A 70 -3.07 2.99 -2.21
C CYS A 70 -2.17 1.92 -1.54
N GLY A 71 -0.89 2.20 -1.28
CA GLY A 71 0.04 1.27 -0.65
C GLY A 71 0.13 1.45 0.87
N GLY A 72 -0.84 0.97 1.62
CA GLY A 72 -0.84 1.11 3.10
C GLY A 72 -0.49 -0.18 3.85
N ASN A 73 -0.48 -0.13 5.18
CA ASN A 73 -0.11 -1.25 6.03
C ASN A 73 -1.16 -2.39 5.91
N LEU A 74 -0.78 -3.49 5.25
CA LEU A 74 -1.62 -4.64 4.92
C LEU A 74 -1.86 -5.61 6.07
N HIS A 75 -1.43 -5.29 7.30
CA HIS A 75 -1.67 -6.13 8.46
C HIS A 75 -3.14 -6.54 8.57
N VAL A 76 -3.39 -7.83 8.84
CA VAL A 76 -4.74 -8.41 8.93
C VAL A 76 -5.67 -7.65 9.87
N GLY A 77 -5.14 -7.07 10.95
CA GLY A 77 -5.90 -6.28 11.92
C GLY A 77 -6.42 -4.93 11.39
N ASN A 78 -6.07 -4.54 10.16
CA ASN A 78 -6.53 -3.29 9.54
C ASN A 78 -7.78 -3.45 8.68
N TYR A 79 -8.17 -4.69 8.35
CA TYR A 79 -9.40 -5.00 7.63
C TYR A 79 -10.62 -4.90 8.56
N THR A 80 -11.81 -4.69 7.98
CA THR A 80 -13.09 -4.65 8.73
C THR A 80 -13.42 -5.99 9.40
N ASN A 81 -13.10 -7.11 8.73
CA ASN A 81 -13.30 -8.47 9.22
C ASN A 81 -11.97 -9.21 9.44
N PRO A 82 -11.17 -8.87 10.46
CA PRO A 82 -9.81 -9.37 10.62
C PRO A 82 -9.75 -10.88 10.89
N LEU A 83 -10.73 -11.46 11.61
CA LEU A 83 -10.76 -12.89 11.91
C LEU A 83 -11.04 -13.74 10.67
N GLU A 84 -12.04 -13.35 9.88
CA GLU A 84 -12.39 -14.01 8.62
C GLU A 84 -11.21 -13.92 7.64
N ARG A 85 -10.60 -12.74 7.52
CA ARG A 85 -9.44 -12.52 6.68
C ARG A 85 -8.25 -13.37 7.12
N CYS A 86 -7.95 -13.41 8.42
CA CYS A 86 -6.90 -14.25 9.00
C CYS A 86 -7.13 -15.74 8.69
N HIS A 87 -8.35 -16.22 8.90
CA HIS A 87 -8.73 -17.61 8.61
C HIS A 87 -8.57 -17.94 7.11
N GLY A 88 -9.04 -17.06 6.22
CA GLY A 88 -8.91 -17.25 4.77
C GLY A 88 -7.44 -17.33 4.31
N ILE A 89 -6.58 -16.46 4.84
CA ILE A 89 -5.14 -16.47 4.53
C ILE A 89 -4.48 -17.74 5.06
N ARG A 90 -4.77 -18.15 6.31
CA ARG A 90 -4.19 -19.38 6.88
C ARG A 90 -4.63 -20.65 6.17
N THR A 91 -5.90 -20.74 5.77
CA THR A 91 -6.44 -21.97 5.17
C THR A 91 -6.11 -22.11 3.70
N ARG A 92 -6.03 -20.99 2.96
CA ARG A 92 -5.84 -21.02 1.50
C ARG A 92 -4.43 -20.63 1.08
N VAL A 93 -3.89 -19.55 1.63
CA VAL A 93 -2.58 -19.03 1.20
C VAL A 93 -1.44 -19.85 1.80
N LYS A 94 -1.45 -20.05 3.13
CA LYS A 94 -0.37 -20.75 3.85
C LYS A 94 -0.21 -22.18 3.34
N ALA A 95 -1.33 -22.92 3.24
CA ALA A 95 -1.33 -24.31 2.76
C ALA A 95 -0.67 -24.44 1.38
N HIS A 96 -1.03 -23.60 0.41
CA HIS A 96 -0.41 -23.65 -0.92
C HIS A 96 1.08 -23.28 -0.93
N ILE A 97 1.52 -22.34 -0.08
CA ILE A 97 2.94 -22.02 0.02
C ILE A 97 3.74 -23.17 0.62
N GLU A 98 3.20 -23.86 1.62
CA GLU A 98 3.86 -24.99 2.27
C GLU A 98 3.88 -26.24 1.38
N GLU A 99 2.79 -26.52 0.67
CA GLU A 99 2.64 -27.71 -0.17
C GLU A 99 3.24 -27.54 -1.57
N ASP A 100 2.81 -26.48 -2.28
CA ASP A 100 3.14 -26.28 -3.70
C ASP A 100 4.38 -25.42 -3.92
N ARG A 101 4.85 -24.76 -2.84
CA ARG A 101 5.95 -23.78 -2.87
C ARG A 101 5.65 -22.58 -3.79
N ILE A 102 4.37 -22.22 -3.91
CA ILE A 102 3.87 -21.15 -4.78
C ILE A 102 2.80 -20.36 -4.04
N PHE A 103 2.88 -19.03 -4.11
CA PHE A 103 1.76 -18.17 -3.74
C PHE A 103 0.80 -18.06 -4.94
N TYR A 104 -0.42 -18.58 -4.81
CA TYR A 104 -1.43 -18.50 -5.88
C TYR A 104 -2.33 -17.26 -5.77
N GLY A 105 -1.75 -16.07 -5.88
CA GLY A 105 -2.50 -14.81 -5.80
C GLY A 105 -3.66 -14.74 -6.81
N SER A 106 -3.48 -15.31 -8.00
CA SER A 106 -4.47 -15.27 -9.07
C SER A 106 -5.72 -16.10 -8.74
N ARG A 107 -5.58 -17.19 -7.98
CA ARG A 107 -6.69 -18.03 -7.53
C ARG A 107 -7.47 -17.41 -6.38
N MET A 108 -6.89 -16.42 -5.72
CA MET A 108 -7.41 -15.80 -4.51
C MET A 108 -7.81 -14.33 -4.73
N GLU A 109 -7.74 -13.85 -5.97
CA GLU A 109 -8.00 -12.45 -6.32
C GLU A 109 -7.10 -11.46 -5.54
N LEU A 110 -5.90 -11.90 -5.17
CA LEU A 110 -4.87 -11.12 -4.46
C LEU A 110 -3.76 -10.59 -5.40
N GLY A 111 -3.93 -10.74 -6.71
CA GLY A 111 -2.97 -10.32 -7.72
C GLY A 111 -2.36 -11.50 -8.47
N ASP A 112 -1.08 -11.41 -8.77
CA ASP A 112 -0.35 -12.43 -9.52
C ASP A 112 0.13 -13.59 -8.62
N ASP A 113 0.45 -14.71 -9.26
CA ASP A 113 1.14 -15.81 -8.59
C ASP A 113 2.62 -15.50 -8.43
N TYR A 114 3.21 -15.87 -7.29
CA TYR A 114 4.62 -15.63 -6.94
C TYR A 114 5.35 -16.91 -6.53
N PRO A 115 6.70 -16.94 -6.66
CA PRO A 115 7.53 -18.00 -6.08
C PRO A 115 7.42 -18.06 -4.56
N TYR A 116 7.92 -19.16 -3.98
CA TYR A 116 7.91 -19.42 -2.54
C TYR A 116 8.44 -18.27 -1.69
N GLY A 117 9.63 -17.75 -1.97
CA GLY A 117 10.29 -16.74 -1.13
C GLY A 117 9.48 -15.44 -0.99
N PRO A 118 9.07 -14.78 -2.10
CA PRO A 118 8.18 -13.62 -2.02
C PRO A 118 6.81 -13.95 -1.40
N GLY A 119 6.26 -15.12 -1.70
CA GLY A 119 5.00 -15.59 -1.12
C GLY A 119 5.04 -15.73 0.40
N LYS A 120 6.09 -16.37 0.92
CA LYS A 120 6.34 -16.55 2.35
C LYS A 120 6.51 -15.20 3.03
N GLU A 121 7.33 -14.31 2.46
CA GLU A 121 7.52 -12.98 3.01
C GLU A 121 6.20 -12.18 3.04
N TRP A 122 5.33 -12.35 2.04
CA TRP A 122 4.02 -11.70 2.02
C TRP A 122 3.13 -12.15 3.18
N LEU A 123 3.14 -13.44 3.52
CA LEU A 123 2.43 -13.94 4.70
C LEU A 123 2.96 -13.31 6.00
N GLU A 124 4.27 -13.21 6.14
CA GLU A 124 4.88 -12.58 7.33
C GLU A 124 4.46 -11.12 7.45
N TRP A 125 4.46 -10.37 6.34
CA TRP A 125 3.96 -9.00 6.30
C TRP A 125 2.50 -8.94 6.71
N PHE A 126 1.66 -9.79 6.11
CA PHE A 126 0.22 -9.80 6.37
C PHE A 126 -0.13 -10.05 7.85
N MET A 127 0.69 -10.83 8.53
CA MET A 127 0.49 -11.21 9.94
C MET A 127 1.20 -10.28 10.93
N SER A 128 2.12 -9.44 10.46
CA SER A 128 2.87 -8.52 11.32
C SER A 128 2.18 -7.15 11.47
N PRO A 129 2.08 -6.58 12.68
CA PRO A 129 1.56 -5.22 12.87
C PRO A 129 2.34 -4.14 12.10
N ARG A 130 3.64 -4.35 11.86
CA ARG A 130 4.49 -3.45 11.04
C ARG A 130 4.43 -3.78 9.55
N CYS A 131 3.68 -4.79 9.13
CA CYS A 131 3.57 -5.20 7.73
C CYS A 131 4.94 -5.42 7.06
N ALA A 132 5.25 -4.71 5.97
CA ALA A 132 6.50 -4.86 5.24
C ALA A 132 7.73 -4.43 6.07
N GLN A 133 7.50 -3.70 7.16
CA GLN A 133 8.52 -3.23 8.10
C GLN A 133 8.68 -4.16 9.32
N TYR A 134 8.32 -5.44 9.19
CA TYR A 134 8.28 -6.38 10.31
C TYR A 134 9.65 -6.70 10.93
N THR A 135 10.73 -6.65 10.15
CA THR A 135 12.09 -6.87 10.69
C THR A 135 12.64 -5.59 11.34
N PRO A 136 13.53 -5.70 12.34
CA PRO A 136 14.20 -4.55 12.93
C PRO A 136 14.92 -3.67 11.88
N GLU A 137 15.53 -4.30 10.88
CA GLU A 137 16.23 -3.62 9.79
C GLU A 137 15.26 -2.83 8.92
N ALA A 138 14.14 -3.42 8.51
CA ALA A 138 13.12 -2.76 7.68
C ALA A 138 12.42 -1.62 8.45
N ALA A 139 12.16 -1.80 9.75
CA ALA A 139 11.65 -0.75 10.62
C ALA A 139 12.64 0.42 10.72
N LYS A 140 13.93 0.13 10.90
CA LYS A 140 14.99 1.14 10.92
C LYS A 140 15.07 1.90 9.59
N MET A 141 15.08 1.20 8.46
CA MET A 141 15.10 1.82 7.13
C MET A 141 13.93 2.80 6.93
N THR A 142 12.74 2.43 7.43
CA THR A 142 11.53 3.27 7.33
C THR A 142 11.63 4.51 8.23
N ARG A 143 12.18 4.36 9.44
CA ARG A 143 12.42 5.49 10.35
C ARG A 143 13.48 6.45 9.81
N GLU A 144 14.49 5.94 9.10
CA GLU A 144 15.57 6.71 8.47
C GLU A 144 15.20 7.22 7.06
N PHE A 145 13.95 7.02 6.61
CA PHE A 145 13.51 7.47 5.30
C PHE A 145 13.26 8.98 5.28
N ASP A 146 14.11 9.72 4.57
CA ASP A 146 14.23 11.18 4.64
C ASP A 146 13.68 11.92 3.40
N LYS A 147 13.16 11.18 2.43
CA LYS A 147 12.62 11.76 1.19
C LYS A 147 11.20 12.31 1.39
N PRO A 148 10.82 13.35 0.63
CA PRO A 148 9.42 13.74 0.49
C PRO A 148 8.56 12.56 0.07
N TYR A 149 7.46 12.35 0.77
CA TYR A 149 6.60 11.19 0.60
C TYR A 149 5.14 11.64 0.60
N LEU A 150 4.44 11.44 -0.50
CA LEU A 150 3.01 11.65 -0.59
C LEU A 150 2.29 10.31 -0.69
N TYR A 151 1.39 10.04 0.25
CA TYR A 151 0.40 8.98 0.13
C TYR A 151 -0.87 9.53 -0.52
N ILE A 152 -1.39 8.89 -1.57
CA ILE A 152 -2.72 9.14 -2.11
C ILE A 152 -3.58 7.89 -1.91
N GLY A 153 -4.77 8.07 -1.32
CA GLY A 153 -5.77 7.01 -1.16
C GLY A 153 -7.17 7.52 -1.49
N PHE A 154 -8.10 6.57 -1.66
CA PHE A 154 -9.44 6.86 -2.15
C PHE A 154 -10.52 6.30 -1.23
N GLU A 155 -11.59 7.06 -1.04
CA GLU A 155 -12.78 6.64 -0.30
C GLU A 155 -13.49 5.45 -0.97
N ASP A 156 -13.35 5.30 -2.29
CA ASP A 156 -13.93 4.20 -3.06
C ASP A 156 -12.99 3.00 -3.25
N ASP A 157 -11.87 2.94 -2.50
CA ASP A 157 -10.99 1.77 -2.41
C ASP A 157 -11.57 0.74 -1.43
N ASP A 158 -12.03 -0.39 -1.98
CA ASP A 158 -12.63 -1.52 -1.27
C ASP A 158 -11.62 -2.50 -0.68
N ILE A 159 -10.32 -2.28 -0.91
CA ILE A 159 -9.22 -3.13 -0.43
C ILE A 159 -8.44 -2.43 0.68
N ALA A 160 -7.95 -1.22 0.41
CA ALA A 160 -7.05 -0.47 1.28
C ALA A 160 -7.74 0.80 1.83
N GLY A 161 -8.52 0.61 2.90
CA GLY A 161 -9.20 1.72 3.57
C GLY A 161 -8.27 2.68 4.31
N ARG A 162 -8.82 3.80 4.79
CA ARG A 162 -8.08 4.88 5.46
C ARG A 162 -7.19 4.41 6.62
N ARG A 163 -7.58 3.34 7.32
CA ARG A 163 -6.79 2.75 8.41
C ARG A 163 -5.41 2.29 7.94
N PHE A 164 -5.29 1.73 6.74
CA PHE A 164 -4.03 1.23 6.18
C PHE A 164 -3.04 2.38 6.00
N LEU A 165 -3.53 3.52 5.51
CA LEU A 165 -2.78 4.77 5.40
C LEU A 165 -2.29 5.26 6.77
N ILE A 166 -3.17 5.29 7.78
CA ILE A 166 -2.80 5.81 9.11
C ILE A 166 -1.71 4.94 9.73
N GLN A 167 -1.90 3.63 9.68
CA GLN A 167 -0.95 2.65 10.24
C GLN A 167 0.38 2.65 9.48
N HIS A 168 0.38 2.95 8.18
CA HIS A 168 1.60 3.06 7.39
C HIS A 168 2.36 4.35 7.70
N ALA A 169 1.67 5.49 7.72
CA ALA A 169 2.28 6.79 7.95
C ALA A 169 2.90 6.93 9.36
N ALA A 170 2.33 6.25 10.35
CA ALA A 170 2.83 6.22 11.73
C ALA A 170 4.21 5.55 11.89
N LEU A 171 4.62 4.71 10.93
CA LEU A 171 5.91 4.00 10.96
C LEU A 171 7.08 4.89 10.55
N PHE A 172 6.83 6.00 9.85
CA PHE A 172 7.87 6.94 9.44
C PHE A 172 8.34 7.80 10.62
N SER A 173 9.57 8.30 10.53
CA SER A 173 9.90 9.54 11.23
C SER A 173 9.25 10.72 10.49
N ASN A 174 8.53 11.55 11.24
CA ASN A 174 7.78 12.71 10.77
C ASN A 174 8.42 14.02 11.27
N GLN A 175 9.62 13.97 11.86
CA GLN A 175 10.35 15.14 12.36
C GLN A 175 10.71 16.15 11.26
N ASP A 176 10.88 15.67 10.03
CA ASP A 176 11.24 16.52 8.88
C ASP A 176 10.03 17.25 8.27
N GLY A 177 8.80 16.90 8.66
CA GLY A 177 7.56 17.43 8.09
C GLY A 177 7.36 17.12 6.60
N ARG A 178 8.05 16.11 6.06
CA ARG A 178 8.07 15.77 4.61
C ARG A 178 7.13 14.63 4.22
N LYS A 179 6.44 14.04 5.19
CA LYS A 179 5.48 12.96 4.96
C LYS A 179 4.08 13.55 4.93
N ALA A 180 3.36 13.33 3.85
CA ALA A 180 2.02 13.86 3.65
C ALA A 180 1.07 12.79 3.11
N SER A 181 -0.22 13.01 3.29
CA SER A 181 -1.28 12.22 2.68
C SER A 181 -2.34 13.10 2.07
N LEU A 182 -2.97 12.60 1.01
CA LEU A 182 -4.13 13.17 0.35
C LEU A 182 -5.18 12.07 0.21
N TRP A 183 -6.25 12.17 0.98
CA TRP A 183 -7.37 11.22 0.93
C TRP A 183 -8.54 11.81 0.13
N ILE A 184 -8.91 11.15 -0.94
CA ILE A 184 -9.80 11.72 -1.96
C ILE A 184 -11.12 10.95 -1.97
N ASN A 185 -12.23 11.67 -2.07
CA ASN A 185 -13.52 11.08 -2.43
C ASN A 185 -13.80 11.46 -3.90
N PRO A 186 -13.56 10.56 -4.88
CA PRO A 186 -13.73 10.90 -6.30
C PRO A 186 -15.16 11.34 -6.63
N ALA A 187 -16.15 10.77 -5.95
CA ALA A 187 -17.56 11.12 -6.13
C ALA A 187 -17.92 12.50 -5.56
N ALA A 188 -17.10 13.08 -4.67
CA ALA A 188 -17.32 14.43 -4.15
C ALA A 188 -16.64 15.53 -5.01
N HIS A 189 -15.74 15.16 -5.93
CA HIS A 189 -15.07 16.11 -6.80
C HIS A 189 -16.06 16.78 -7.78
N GLN A 190 -15.83 18.04 -8.14
CA GLN A 190 -16.61 18.76 -9.16
C GLN A 190 -15.68 19.27 -10.28
N PRO A 191 -15.86 18.83 -11.54
CA PRO A 191 -16.82 17.81 -11.99
C PRO A 191 -16.52 16.43 -11.40
N HIS A 192 -17.53 15.57 -11.27
CA HIS A 192 -17.35 14.23 -10.71
C HIS A 192 -16.25 13.44 -11.44
N TRP A 193 -15.27 12.98 -10.67
CA TRP A 193 -14.25 12.08 -11.20
C TRP A 193 -14.79 10.66 -11.35
N PRO A 194 -14.25 9.88 -12.31
CA PRO A 194 -14.46 8.44 -12.34
C PRO A 194 -14.02 7.78 -11.03
N SER A 195 -14.55 6.57 -10.78
CA SER A 195 -14.08 5.73 -9.66
C SER A 195 -12.57 5.51 -9.77
N CYS A 196 -11.86 5.77 -8.67
CA CYS A 196 -10.42 5.56 -8.58
C CYS A 196 -10.13 4.16 -8.01
N GLY A 197 -10.83 3.76 -6.94
CA GLY A 197 -10.71 2.44 -6.32
C GLY A 197 -9.27 2.03 -6.02
N HIS A 198 -9.04 0.73 -5.78
CA HIS A 198 -7.67 0.26 -5.54
C HIS A 198 -6.78 0.36 -6.79
N VAL A 199 -7.30 -0.01 -7.97
CA VAL A 199 -6.52 -0.10 -9.23
C VAL A 199 -7.07 0.78 -10.35
N LYS A 200 -8.33 1.25 -10.26
CA LYS A 200 -9.06 1.82 -11.39
C LYS A 200 -8.48 3.17 -11.84
N SER A 201 -7.78 3.88 -10.96
CA SER A 201 -7.07 5.13 -11.28
C SER A 201 -5.95 4.96 -12.33
N PHE A 202 -5.45 3.74 -12.55
CA PHE A 202 -4.44 3.41 -13.56
C PHE A 202 -5.03 2.75 -14.82
N VAL A 203 -6.31 2.37 -14.79
CA VAL A 203 -6.95 1.69 -15.91
C VAL A 203 -7.50 2.74 -16.86
N ALA A 204 -7.07 2.70 -18.12
CA ALA A 204 -7.67 3.50 -19.17
C ALA A 204 -9.17 3.22 -19.21
N SER A 205 -9.99 4.28 -19.18
CA SER A 205 -11.43 4.15 -19.29
C SER A 205 -11.75 3.44 -20.62
N LYS A 206 -12.32 2.24 -20.56
CA LYS A 206 -12.65 1.48 -21.77
C LYS A 206 -13.70 2.24 -22.55
N THR A 207 -13.46 2.50 -23.84
CA THR A 207 -14.50 2.96 -24.76
C THR A 207 -15.65 1.96 -24.71
N PRO A 208 -16.91 2.39 -24.49
CA PRO A 208 -18.03 1.48 -24.57
C PRO A 208 -18.00 0.79 -25.94
N LYS A 209 -18.02 -0.55 -26.00
CA LYS A 209 -18.33 -1.24 -27.24
C LYS A 209 -19.72 -0.78 -27.65
N ALA A 210 -19.83 -0.14 -28.81
CA ALA A 210 -21.11 0.31 -29.35
C ALA A 210 -22.07 -0.90 -29.41
N SER A 211 -23.05 -0.96 -28.51
CA SER A 211 -24.18 -1.87 -28.67
C SER A 211 -25.08 -1.29 -29.76
N ILE A 212 -25.48 -2.13 -30.71
CA ILE A 212 -26.27 -1.76 -31.89
C ILE A 212 -27.75 -1.47 -31.53
N SER A 213 -28.08 -1.24 -30.26
CA SER A 213 -29.46 -1.00 -29.83
C SER A 213 -29.58 0.32 -29.07
N SER A 214 -30.12 1.31 -29.80
CA SER A 214 -30.67 2.60 -29.35
C SER A 214 -29.64 3.69 -28.97
N PRO A 215 -29.86 4.95 -29.39
CA PRO A 215 -28.97 6.07 -29.08
C PRO A 215 -29.18 6.51 -27.63
N SER A 216 -28.54 5.83 -26.69
CA SER A 216 -28.25 6.43 -25.39
C SER A 216 -27.19 7.52 -25.60
N PRO A 217 -27.30 8.69 -24.97
CA PRO A 217 -26.33 9.76 -25.14
C PRO A 217 -24.95 9.22 -24.80
N THR A 218 -24.08 9.21 -25.82
CA THR A 218 -22.73 8.67 -25.73
C THR A 218 -21.97 9.58 -24.77
N ARG A 219 -21.92 9.23 -23.48
CA ARG A 219 -21.12 9.96 -22.50
C ARG A 219 -19.66 9.79 -22.94
N ALA A 220 -19.09 10.86 -23.49
CA ALA A 220 -17.68 10.89 -23.88
C ALA A 220 -16.84 10.44 -22.69
N LEU A 221 -15.79 9.64 -22.96
CA LEU A 221 -14.85 9.27 -21.92
C LEU A 221 -14.24 10.54 -21.33
N PRO A 222 -14.08 10.63 -20.00
CA PRO A 222 -13.40 11.75 -19.37
C PRO A 222 -12.00 11.92 -19.98
N SER A 223 -11.61 13.15 -20.27
CA SER A 223 -10.23 13.42 -20.67
C SER A 223 -9.30 13.17 -19.47
N ARG A 224 -7.99 13.03 -19.69
CA ARG A 224 -7.03 12.95 -18.57
C ARG A 224 -7.12 14.15 -17.63
N ALA A 225 -7.51 15.32 -18.13
CA ALA A 225 -7.70 16.52 -17.32
C ALA A 225 -8.90 16.41 -16.36
N ASP A 226 -9.86 15.53 -16.67
CA ASP A 226 -11.07 15.30 -15.88
C ASP A 226 -10.91 14.11 -14.90
N THR A 227 -9.67 13.76 -14.55
CA THR A 227 -9.35 12.62 -13.70
C THR A 227 -8.24 12.97 -12.70
N ILE A 228 -8.00 12.05 -11.76
CA ILE A 228 -6.90 12.08 -10.80
C ILE A 228 -5.50 12.24 -11.44
N TRP A 229 -5.37 11.96 -12.74
CA TRP A 229 -4.10 12.04 -13.45
C TRP A 229 -3.38 13.39 -13.30
N THR A 230 -4.12 14.50 -13.23
CA THR A 230 -3.51 15.84 -13.04
C THR A 230 -2.77 15.91 -11.71
N VAL A 231 -3.36 15.40 -10.63
CA VAL A 231 -2.75 15.34 -9.30
C VAL A 231 -1.48 14.51 -9.32
N TYR A 232 -1.51 13.34 -9.97
CA TYR A 232 -0.32 12.49 -10.10
C TYR A 232 0.78 13.19 -10.88
N ARG A 233 0.44 13.75 -12.05
CA ARG A 233 1.40 14.43 -12.93
C ARG A 233 2.05 15.61 -12.22
N ASP A 234 1.27 16.48 -11.59
CA ASP A 234 1.77 17.71 -10.98
C ASP A 234 2.69 17.38 -9.78
N TYR A 235 2.38 16.31 -9.04
CA TYR A 235 3.30 15.83 -8.00
C TYR A 235 4.57 15.19 -8.58
N ILE A 236 4.45 14.39 -9.64
CA ILE A 236 5.58 13.71 -10.27
C ILE A 236 6.58 14.71 -10.86
N LEU A 237 6.08 15.74 -11.55
CA LEU A 237 6.91 16.73 -12.23
C LEU A 237 7.44 17.78 -11.26
N ASP A 238 6.57 18.36 -10.44
CA ASP A 238 6.87 19.58 -9.70
C ASP A 238 6.83 19.39 -8.17
N GLY A 239 6.34 18.24 -7.70
CA GLY A 239 6.07 18.01 -6.27
C GLY A 239 4.86 18.76 -5.75
N MET A 240 4.03 19.30 -6.64
CA MET A 240 2.85 20.07 -6.29
C MET A 240 1.71 19.15 -5.88
N VAL A 241 1.01 19.53 -4.82
CA VAL A 241 -0.17 18.80 -4.33
C VAL A 241 -1.35 19.75 -4.36
N ASP A 242 -2.33 19.47 -5.21
CA ASP A 242 -3.62 20.12 -5.12
C ASP A 242 -4.33 19.63 -3.85
N LYS A 243 -4.45 20.52 -2.87
CA LYS A 243 -5.06 20.20 -1.57
C LYS A 243 -6.58 20.35 -1.59
N SER A 244 -7.13 20.92 -2.67
CA SER A 244 -8.57 21.17 -2.78
C SER A 244 -9.38 19.92 -3.14
N VAL A 245 -8.74 18.91 -3.72
CA VAL A 245 -9.39 17.68 -4.22
C VAL A 245 -9.65 16.62 -3.15
N GLY A 246 -9.20 16.85 -1.91
CA GLY A 246 -9.33 15.87 -0.84
C GLY A 246 -8.85 16.36 0.53
N THR A 247 -8.85 15.45 1.51
CA THR A 247 -8.28 15.73 2.83
C THR A 247 -6.77 15.61 2.78
N TYR A 248 -6.10 16.77 2.70
CA TYR A 248 -4.64 16.85 2.81
C TYR A 248 -4.18 16.91 4.27
N ARG A 249 -3.17 16.12 4.62
CA ARG A 249 -2.55 16.11 5.95
C ARG A 249 -1.03 15.98 5.82
N VAL A 250 -0.29 16.82 6.57
CA VAL A 250 1.13 16.59 6.87
C VAL A 250 1.21 15.84 8.19
N TRP A 251 1.98 14.76 8.20
CA TRP A 251 2.19 13.94 9.40
C TRP A 251 3.24 14.56 10.29
N ARG A 252 3.07 14.40 11.61
CA ARG A 252 3.90 15.06 12.61
C ARG A 252 4.45 14.05 13.62
N PRO A 253 5.46 14.42 14.43
CA PRO A 253 6.00 13.55 15.46
C PRO A 253 4.96 12.96 16.42
N GLU A 254 3.91 13.72 16.75
CA GLU A 254 2.80 13.24 17.59
C GLU A 254 1.95 12.13 16.94
N ASP A 255 2.06 11.95 15.63
CA ASP A 255 1.36 10.91 14.88
C ASP A 255 2.17 9.61 14.77
N GLU A 256 3.44 9.64 15.17
CA GLU A 256 4.32 8.48 15.14
C GLU A 256 3.93 7.50 16.24
N PHE A 257 3.79 6.23 15.87
CA PHE A 257 3.68 5.15 16.85
C PHE A 257 4.18 3.85 16.25
N ASP A 258 4.68 2.97 17.11
CA ASP A 258 4.97 1.60 16.71
C ASP A 258 3.77 0.71 17.01
N PRO A 259 3.15 0.10 15.99
CA PRO A 259 2.02 -0.78 16.21
C PRO A 259 2.39 -2.03 17.01
N VAL A 260 3.68 -2.42 17.12
CA VAL A 260 4.09 -3.53 17.99
C VAL A 260 4.07 -3.12 19.46
N GLU A 261 4.47 -1.88 19.77
CA GLU A 261 4.48 -1.36 21.15
C GLU A 261 3.07 -1.04 21.66
N THR A 262 2.16 -0.72 20.74
CA THR A 262 0.78 -0.34 21.01
C THR A 262 -0.23 -1.45 20.66
N ALA A 263 0.24 -2.58 20.11
CA ALA A 263 -0.60 -3.70 19.72
C ALA A 263 -1.31 -4.25 20.95
N GLU A 264 -2.59 -3.92 21.07
CA GLU A 264 -3.47 -4.67 21.95
C GLU A 264 -3.64 -6.12 21.48
N TRP A 265 -3.30 -6.46 20.22
CA TRP A 265 -3.57 -7.77 19.63
C TRP A 265 -2.43 -8.24 18.72
N VAL A 266 -1.93 -9.46 18.95
CA VAL A 266 -1.02 -10.18 18.05
C VAL A 266 -1.74 -11.45 17.59
N TYR A 267 -1.81 -11.67 16.28
CA TYR A 267 -2.31 -12.91 15.70
C TYR A 267 -1.11 -13.83 15.45
N SER A 268 -0.73 -14.68 16.42
CA SER A 268 0.45 -15.57 16.27
C SER A 268 0.21 -16.69 15.26
N LEU A 269 1.27 -17.07 14.54
CA LEU A 269 1.30 -18.18 13.57
C LEU A 269 1.48 -19.57 14.21
N GLU A 270 1.49 -19.67 15.55
CA GLU A 270 1.71 -20.94 16.25
C GLU A 270 0.56 -21.93 16.01
N GLU A 271 0.91 -23.17 15.65
CA GLU A 271 -0.04 -24.24 15.36
C GLU A 271 -0.79 -24.69 16.63
N GLY A 272 -2.09 -24.94 16.49
CA GLY A 272 -2.89 -25.61 17.51
C GLY A 272 -3.56 -24.73 18.56
N GLU A 273 -3.26 -23.42 18.62
CA GLU A 273 -3.94 -22.51 19.55
C GLU A 273 -5.18 -21.84 18.91
N PRO A 274 -6.32 -21.73 19.63
CA PRO A 274 -7.46 -20.96 19.16
C PRO A 274 -7.06 -19.50 18.90
N LEU A 275 -7.72 -18.83 17.95
CA LEU A 275 -7.63 -17.37 17.78
C LEU A 275 -7.98 -16.67 19.11
N ARG A 276 -6.97 -16.35 19.91
CA ARG A 276 -7.14 -15.65 21.18
C ARG A 276 -6.82 -14.18 20.99
N LYS A 277 -7.83 -13.33 21.22
CA LYS A 277 -7.61 -11.95 21.63
C LYS A 277 -6.70 -11.98 22.87
N ARG A 278 -5.42 -11.64 22.75
CA ARG A 278 -4.53 -11.40 23.89
C ARG A 278 -4.02 -9.97 23.91
N ARG A 279 -4.33 -9.26 24.99
CA ARG A 279 -3.82 -7.92 25.32
C ARG A 279 -2.36 -8.03 25.74
N LEU A 280 -1.44 -7.46 24.98
CA LEU A 280 -0.09 -7.18 25.47
C LEU A 280 -0.17 -5.91 26.34
N GLY A 281 0.33 -5.97 27.58
CA GLY A 281 0.75 -4.87 28.46
C GLY A 281 -0.02 -3.54 28.47
N GLY A 282 -0.55 -3.15 29.63
CA GLY A 282 -1.21 -1.86 29.82
C GLY A 282 -0.24 -0.67 29.84
N ALA A 283 -0.43 0.27 28.92
CA ALA A 283 -0.09 1.68 29.09
C ALA A 283 -1.25 2.55 28.56
N ARG A 284 -1.51 3.66 29.24
CA ARG A 284 -2.71 4.51 29.08
C ARG A 284 -2.94 4.94 27.63
N GLN A 285 -4.15 4.68 27.16
CA GLN A 285 -4.74 5.23 25.94
C GLN A 285 -4.91 6.75 26.12
N THR A 286 -4.01 7.56 25.57
CA THR A 286 -4.23 9.01 25.44
C THR A 286 -4.96 9.29 24.14
N ARG A 287 -6.22 9.76 24.27
CA ARG A 287 -6.98 10.63 23.36
C ARG A 287 -6.45 10.78 21.92
N ILE A 288 -6.80 9.87 21.01
CA ILE A 288 -6.71 10.16 19.56
C ILE A 288 -8.06 9.92 18.84
N TYR A 289 -9.02 9.26 19.49
CA TYR A 289 -10.33 8.93 18.89
C TYR A 289 -11.53 9.73 19.46
N SER A 290 -11.33 10.65 20.40
CA SER A 290 -12.45 11.35 21.07
C SER A 290 -13.09 12.47 20.24
N ASP A 291 -12.45 12.90 19.15
CA ASP A 291 -12.84 14.14 18.46
C ASP A 291 -13.42 13.88 17.05
N MET A 292 -13.68 12.62 16.70
CA MET A 292 -14.43 12.31 15.47
C MET A 292 -15.94 12.35 15.74
N PRO A 293 -16.74 13.06 14.91
CA PRO A 293 -18.18 13.04 15.03
C PRO A 293 -18.69 11.60 14.88
N ALA A 294 -19.63 11.21 15.74
CA ALA A 294 -20.18 9.85 15.82
C ALA A 294 -20.75 9.33 14.48
N SER A 295 -21.05 10.22 13.52
CA SER A 295 -21.46 9.88 12.16
C SER A 295 -20.35 9.20 11.32
N ALA A 296 -19.08 9.32 11.70
CA ALA A 296 -17.95 8.67 11.02
C ALA A 296 -17.67 7.23 11.52
N VAL A 297 -18.23 6.83 12.66
CA VAL A 297 -18.03 5.50 13.25
C VAL A 297 -19.08 4.50 12.78
N ALA A 298 -20.23 4.96 12.29
CA ALA A 298 -21.37 4.12 11.93
C ALA A 298 -21.33 3.53 10.50
N LYS A 299 -20.20 3.65 9.78
CA LYS A 299 -19.99 3.04 8.46
C LYS A 299 -18.56 2.47 8.30
N LEU A 300 -18.08 1.82 9.35
CA LEU A 300 -16.96 0.88 9.32
C LEU A 300 -17.49 -0.51 9.70
#